data_AF-A0A9D1QAE5-F1
#
_entry.id   AF-A0A9D1QAE5-F1
#
_cell.length_a   1.000
_cell.length_b   1.000
_cell.length_c   1.000
_cell.angle_alpha   90.00
_cell.angle_beta   90.00
_cell.angle_gamma   90.00
#
_symmetry.space_group_name_H-M   'P 1'
#
loop_
_entity.id
_entity.type
_entity.pdbx_description
1 polymer ?
#
loop_
_entity_poly.entity_id
_entity_poly.type
_entity_poly.pdbx_seq_one_letter_code
_entity_poly.pdbx_strand_id
1 'polypeptide(L)' 'MSSREFAKSLIDQIPESKMMYIIAYLQGAALPDEMPNAETRAAIEEVDEMIAGGQGDHFAGSTADFFAQLLKE' A
#
# COMPACT_ATOMS: atom_id res chain seq x y z
N MET A 1 -3.26 27.42 -17.98
CA MET A 1 -3.44 26.00 -18.34
C MET A 1 -3.10 25.17 -17.11
N SER A 2 -4.03 24.38 -16.61
CA SER A 2 -3.79 23.47 -15.48
C SER A 2 -2.97 22.26 -15.92
N SER A 3 -2.31 21.58 -14.98
CA SER A 3 -1.59 20.33 -15.26
C SER A 3 -2.49 19.28 -15.93
N ARG A 4 -3.78 19.26 -15.59
CA ARG A 4 -4.78 18.38 -16.22
C ARG A 4 -5.04 18.72 -17.67
N GLU A 5 -5.16 20.01 -18.00
CA GLU A 5 -5.35 20.46 -19.39
C GLU A 5 -4.12 20.16 -20.24
N PHE A 6 -2.93 20.38 -19.68
CA PHE A 6 -1.68 20.06 -20.36
C PHE A 6 -1.53 18.54 -20.61
N ALA A 7 -1.83 17.70 -19.62
CA ALA A 7 -1.79 16.24 -19.78
C ALA A 7 -2.72 15.75 -20.91
N LYS A 8 -3.94 16.30 -21.01
CA LYS A 8 -4.86 15.99 -22.13
C LYS A 8 -4.24 16.34 -23.48
N SER A 9 -3.64 17.53 -23.59
CA SER A 9 -2.99 17.96 -24.84
C SER A 9 -1.82 17.06 -25.26
N LEU A 10 -1.14 16.44 -24.30
CA LEU A 10 -0.06 15.49 -24.58
C LEU A 10 -0.61 14.15 -25.06
N ILE A 11 -1.71 13.66 -24.48
CA ILE A 11 -2.36 12.41 -24.88
C ILE A 11 -2.74 12.45 -26.36
N ASP A 12 -3.29 13.57 -26.83
CA ASP A 12 -3.71 13.75 -28.24
C ASP A 12 -2.54 13.67 -29.24
N GLN A 13 -1.29 13.83 -28.78
CA GLN A 13 -0.09 13.77 -29.62
C GLN A 13 0.54 12.37 -29.67
N ILE A 14 0.04 11.41 -28.87
CA ILE A 14 0.63 10.08 -28.77
C ILE A 14 0.17 9.21 -29.94
N PRO A 15 1.10 8.58 -30.68
CA PRO A 15 0.73 7.62 -31.71
C PRO A 15 -0.09 6.45 -31.14
N GLU A 16 -1.12 6.01 -31.86
CA GLU A 16 -2.02 4.93 -31.43
C GLU A 16 -1.27 3.65 -31.04
N SER A 17 -0.17 3.32 -31.74
CA SER A 17 0.68 2.17 -31.44
C SER A 17 1.28 2.15 -30.02
N LYS A 18 1.28 3.30 -29.34
CA LYS A 18 1.76 3.45 -27.95
C LYS A 18 0.62 3.66 -26.96
N MET A 19 -0.62 3.86 -27.41
CA MET A 19 -1.74 4.26 -26.56
C MET A 19 -2.04 3.22 -25.48
N MET A 20 -1.89 1.93 -25.79
CA MET A 20 -2.11 0.85 -24.83
C MET A 20 -1.20 0.96 -23.59
N TYR A 21 0.06 1.39 -23.75
CA TYR A 21 0.97 1.60 -22.63
C TYR A 21 0.53 2.77 -21.75
N ILE A 22 -0.02 3.81 -22.36
CA ILE A 22 -0.48 5.02 -21.66
C ILE A 22 -1.76 4.71 -20.89
N ILE A 23 -2.69 3.96 -21.49
CA ILE A 23 -3.92 3.53 -20.83
C ILE A 23 -3.60 2.75 -19.55
N ALA A 24 -2.68 1.77 -19.63
CA ALA A 24 -2.30 0.98 -18.45
C ALA A 24 -1.76 1.86 -17.31
N TYR A 25 -0.92 2.85 -17.64
CA TYR A 25 -0.40 3.78 -16.64
C TYR A 25 -1.49 4.68 -16.04
N LEU A 26 -2.39 5.23 -16.88
CA LEU A 26 -3.49 6.07 -16.42
C LEU A 26 -4.51 5.29 -15.57
N GLN A 27 -4.76 4.02 -15.89
CA GLN A 27 -5.60 3.15 -15.07
C GLN A 27 -5.02 2.97 -13.66
N GLY A 28 -3.71 2.73 -13.55
CA GLY A 28 -3.03 2.65 -12.25
C GLY A 28 -3.05 3.98 -11.50
N ALA A 29 -2.76 5.09 -12.18
CA ALA A 29 -2.76 6.43 -11.57
C ALA A 29 -4.16 6.93 -11.16
N ALA A 30 -5.22 6.34 -11.72
CA ALA A 30 -6.60 6.64 -11.36
C ALA A 30 -7.11 5.79 -10.19
N LEU A 31 -6.35 4.78 -9.75
CA LEU A 31 -6.66 4.08 -8.51
C LEU A 31 -6.53 5.07 -7.35
N PRO A 32 -7.48 5.09 -6.41
CA PRO A 32 -7.32 5.87 -5.20
C PRO A 32 -6.11 5.36 -4.42
N ASP A 33 -5.50 6.24 -3.63
CA ASP A 33 -4.47 5.81 -2.69
C ASP A 33 -5.07 4.73 -1.77
N GLU A 34 -4.40 3.57 -1.73
CA GLU A 34 -4.80 2.50 -0.84
C GLU A 34 -4.44 2.92 0.59
N MET A 35 -5.46 3.23 1.38
CA MET A 35 -5.31 3.44 2.81
C MET A 35 -5.81 2.21 3.54
N PRO A 36 -5.08 1.66 4.52
CA PRO A 36 -5.57 0.57 5.34
C PRO A 36 -6.93 0.93 5.96
N ASN A 37 -7.78 -0.07 6.11
CA ASN A 37 -9.09 0.13 6.74
C ASN A 37 -8.91 0.60 8.20
N ALA A 38 -9.99 1.06 8.82
CA ALA A 38 -9.92 1.64 10.16
C ALA A 38 -9.34 0.66 11.21
N GLU A 39 -9.67 -0.62 11.10
CA GLU A 39 -9.20 -1.67 11.99
C GLU A 39 -7.69 -1.90 11.85
N THR A 40 -7.19 -2.00 10.62
CA THR A 40 -5.75 -2.16 10.36
C THR A 40 -4.96 -0.95 10.83
N ARG A 41 -5.48 0.28 10.65
CA ARG A 41 -4.79 1.47 11.17
C ARG A 41 -4.73 1.49 12.69
N ALA A 42 -5.82 1.13 13.36
CA ALA A 42 -5.85 1.04 14.82
C ALA A 42 -4.84 0.01 15.35
N ALA A 43 -4.73 -1.15 14.71
CA ALA A 43 -3.73 -2.17 15.07
C ALA A 43 -2.28 -1.68 14.85
N ILE A 44 -2.03 -0.88 13.80
CA ILE A 44 -0.71 -0.25 13.58
C ILE A 44 -0.40 0.78 14.68
N GLU A 45 -1.38 1.64 15.00
CA GLU A 45 -1.23 2.64 16.06
C GLU A 45 -0.94 2.00 17.43
N GLU A 46 -1.63 0.89 17.76
CA GLU A 46 -1.37 0.11 18.97
C GLU A 46 0.09 -0.41 19.02
N VAL A 47 0.57 -0.98 17.92
CA VAL A 47 1.95 -1.49 17.83
C VAL A 47 2.98 -0.37 17.97
N ASP A 48 2.75 0.79 17.36
CA ASP A 48 3.62 1.96 17.49
C ASP A 48 3.71 2.44 18.95
N GLU A 49 2.58 2.44 19.68
CA GLU A 49 2.54 2.74 21.12
C GLU A 49 3.31 1.70 21.94
N MET A 50 3.15 0.41 21.63
CA MET A 50 3.90 -0.67 22.29
C MET A 50 5.41 -0.49 22.10
N ILE A 51 5.87 -0.20 20.87
CA ILE A 51 7.28 0.04 20.58
C ILE A 51 7.79 1.26 21.37
N ALA A 52 7.06 2.38 21.36
CA ALA A 52 7.42 3.58 22.09
C ALA A 52 7.49 3.33 23.62
N GLY A 53 6.61 2.47 24.13
CA GLY A 53 6.57 2.07 25.54
C GLY A 53 7.57 0.97 25.91
N GLY A 54 8.30 0.39 24.96
CA GLY A 54 9.15 -0.79 25.20
C GLY A 54 8.35 -2.02 25.64
N GLN A 55 7.10 -2.10 25.21
CA GLN A 55 6.17 -3.20 25.44
C GLN A 55 6.12 -4.13 24.23
N GLY A 56 5.47 -5.28 24.39
CA GLY A 56 5.35 -6.30 23.35
C GLY A 56 6.28 -7.49 23.57
N ASP A 57 5.86 -8.63 23.01
CA ASP A 57 6.56 -9.89 23.18
C ASP A 57 7.63 -10.09 22.10
N HIS A 58 8.88 -10.20 22.54
CA HIS A 58 9.97 -10.63 21.66
C HIS A 58 10.06 -12.15 21.66
N PHE A 59 9.82 -12.76 20.51
CA PHE A 59 9.96 -14.20 20.34
C PHE A 59 11.41 -14.57 20.01
N ALA A 60 12.05 -15.37 20.86
CA ALA A 60 13.46 -15.81 20.70
C ALA A 60 13.62 -17.30 20.34
N GLY A 61 12.53 -18.03 20.11
CA GLY A 61 12.54 -19.44 19.74
C GLY A 61 12.76 -19.69 18.24
N SER A 62 12.61 -20.95 17.81
CA SER A 62 12.65 -21.27 16.38
C SER A 62 11.37 -20.85 15.66
N THR A 63 11.42 -20.67 14.34
CA THR A 63 10.22 -20.40 13.52
C THR A 63 9.14 -21.48 13.71
N ALA A 64 9.54 -22.75 13.91
CA ALA A 64 8.60 -23.84 14.17
C ALA A 64 7.87 -23.65 15.50
N ASP A 65 8.57 -23.21 16.55
CA ASP A 65 7.98 -22.93 17.86
C ASP A 65 7.02 -21.74 17.79
N PHE A 66 7.34 -20.70 17.00
CA PHE A 66 6.47 -19.54 16.79
C PHE A 66 5.14 -19.93 16.14
N PHE A 67 5.18 -20.71 15.05
CA PHE A 67 3.96 -21.19 14.41
C PHE A 67 3.17 -22.14 15.32
N ALA A 68 3.85 -22.98 16.10
CA ALA A 68 3.20 -23.84 17.08
C ALA A 68 2.53 -23.03 18.21
N GLN A 69 2.97 -21.80 18.50
CA GLN A 69 2.30 -20.90 19.43
C GLN A 69 1.05 -20.27 18.80
N LEU A 70 1.15 -19.72 17.59
CA LEU A 70 0.02 -19.09 16.89
C LEU A 70 -1.16 -20.05 16.65
N LEU A 71 -0.85 -21.32 16.37
CA LEU A 71 -1.87 -22.34 16.08
C LEU A 71 -2.52 -22.96 17.34
N LYS A 72 -2.12 -22.54 18.54
CA LYS A 72 -2.69 -23.00 19.82
C LYS A 72 -3.84 -22.12 20.33
N GLU A 73 -4.14 -21.02 19.64
CA GLU A 73 -5.34 -20.19 19.86
C GLU A 73 -6.63 -20.93 19.47
#